data_AF-A0A2P5F681-F1
#
_entry.id   AF-A0A2P5F681-F1
#
_cell.length_a   1.000
_cell.length_b   1.000
_cell.length_c   1.000
_cell.angle_alpha   90.00
_cell.angle_beta   90.00
_cell.angle_gamma   90.00
#
_symmetry.space_group_name_H-M   'P 1'
#
loop_
_entity.id
_entity.type
_entity.pdbx_description
1 polymer ?
#
loop_
_entity_poly.entity_id
_entity_poly.type
_entity_poly.pdbx_seq_one_letter_code
_entity_poly.pdbx_strand_id
1 'polypeptide(L)' 'MSAMVATPNTLTDMSWYPDFGATNHLTPDINTLMTKQDYTGSDQIHMGNGIGLNISHIG' A
#
# COMPACT_ATOMS: atom_id res chain seq x y z
N MET A 1 -28.44 40.05 9.96
CA MET A 1 -28.36 38.58 10.13
C MET A 1 -26.90 38.17 10.13
N SER A 2 -26.40 37.58 11.21
CA SER A 2 -25.06 36.98 11.22
C SER A 2 -25.16 35.50 10.82
N ALA A 3 -24.34 35.06 9.87
CA ALA A 3 -24.28 33.68 9.42
C ALA A 3 -23.24 32.91 10.25
N MET A 4 -23.65 31.77 10.81
CA MET A 4 -22.75 30.86 11.54
C MET A 4 -22.14 29.90 10.52
N VAL A 5 -20.82 29.96 10.34
CA VAL A 5 -20.09 29.00 9.51
C VAL A 5 -19.78 27.78 10.37
N ALA A 6 -20.40 26.64 10.06
CA ALA A 6 -20.05 25.37 10.68
C ALA A 6 -18.77 24.83 10.00
N THR A 7 -17.66 24.81 10.73
CA THR A 7 -16.47 24.06 10.32
C THR A 7 -16.72 22.57 10.58
N PRO A 8 -16.79 21.72 9.55
CA PRO A 8 -16.87 20.28 9.78
C PRO A 8 -15.55 19.83 10.41
N ASN A 9 -15.61 19.27 11.62
CA ASN A 9 -14.49 18.51 12.18
C ASN A 9 -14.42 17.19 11.40
N THR A 10 -13.75 17.21 10.26
CA THR A 10 -13.42 16.00 9.50
C THR A 10 -12.36 15.23 10.29
N LEU A 11 -12.79 14.26 11.10
CA LEU A 11 -11.90 13.24 11.63
C LEU A 11 -11.40 12.41 10.44
N THR A 12 -10.30 12.82 9.83
CA THR A 12 -9.57 11.98 8.86
C THR A 12 -9.01 10.80 9.63
N ASP A 13 -9.67 9.66 9.48
CA ASP A 13 -9.17 8.40 10.01
C ASP A 13 -7.87 8.04 9.28
N MET A 14 -6.75 8.11 10.01
CA MET A 14 -5.42 7.71 9.51
C MET A 14 -5.14 6.23 9.76
N SER A 15 -6.15 5.44 10.15
CA SER A 15 -5.99 4.01 10.39
C SER A 15 -5.77 3.27 9.07
N TRP A 16 -4.75 2.42 9.06
CA TRP A 16 -4.47 1.50 7.97
C TRP A 16 -5.33 0.24 8.14
N TYR A 17 -6.22 0.00 7.18
CA TYR A 17 -7.03 -1.22 7.15
C TYR A 17 -6.46 -2.21 6.15
N PRO A 18 -6.33 -3.49 6.50
CA PRO A 18 -5.88 -4.51 5.57
C PRO A 18 -6.91 -4.69 4.45
N ASP A 19 -6.44 -4.72 3.20
CA ASP A 19 -7.26 -5.04 2.04
C ASP A 19 -7.40 -6.56 1.92
N PHE A 20 -8.55 -7.08 2.33
CA PHE A 20 -8.88 -8.50 2.18
C PHE A 20 -9.14 -8.90 0.71
N GLY A 21 -9.23 -7.93 -0.20
CA GLY A 21 -9.39 -8.13 -1.63
C GLY A 21 -8.07 -8.25 -2.41
N ALA A 22 -6.91 -8.19 -1.72
CA ALA A 22 -5.62 -8.30 -2.38
C ALA A 22 -5.53 -9.60 -3.20
N THR A 23 -5.44 -9.47 -4.52
CA THR A 23 -5.28 -10.59 -5.46
C THR A 23 -3.87 -11.16 -5.48
N ASN A 24 -2.91 -10.44 -4.89
CA ASN A 24 -1.49 -10.74 -4.94
C ASN A 24 -0.91 -10.77 -3.52
N HIS A 25 -0.04 -11.75 -3.26
CA HIS A 25 0.66 -11.88 -1.99
C HIS A 25 2.08 -11.29 -2.11
N LEU A 26 2.55 -10.64 -1.04
CA LEU A 26 3.88 -10.06 -0.95
C LEU A 26 4.64 -10.69 0.22
N THR A 27 5.91 -11.02 0.00
CA THR A 27 6.79 -11.61 1.00
C THR A 27 8.18 -11.00 0.91
N PRO A 28 8.81 -10.62 2.04
CA PRO A 28 10.20 -10.18 2.05
C PRO A 28 11.19 -11.35 1.95
N ASP A 29 10.74 -12.59 2.15
CA ASP A 29 11.59 -13.79 2.13
C ASP A 29 11.45 -14.55 0.81
N ILE A 30 12.50 -14.53 0.00
CA ILE A 30 12.54 -15.22 -1.30
C ILE A 30 12.41 -16.74 -1.19
N ASN A 31 12.77 -17.34 -0.04
CA ASN A 31 12.68 -18.78 0.14
C ASN A 31 11.24 -19.28 0.24
N THR A 32 10.29 -18.37 0.48
CA THR A 32 8.86 -18.68 0.49
C THR A 32 8.27 -18.80 -0.92
N LEU A 33 9.01 -18.37 -1.96
CA LEU A 33 8.57 -18.44 -3.35
C LEU A 33 9.05 -19.75 -3.99
N MET A 34 8.11 -20.64 -4.33
CA MET A 34 8.38 -21.94 -4.95
C MET A 34 9.00 -21.78 -6.35
N THR A 35 8.47 -20.86 -7.13
CA THR A 35 9.01 -20.45 -8.44
C THR A 35 9.47 -19.01 -8.30
N LYS A 36 10.67 -18.68 -8.80
CA LYS A 36 11.20 -17.32 -8.71
C LYS A 36 11.86 -16.93 -10.02
N GLN A 37 11.53 -15.71 -10.46
CA GLN A 37 12.11 -15.05 -11.61
C GLN A 37 12.51 -13.63 -11.21
N ASP A 38 13.69 -13.20 -11.65
CA ASP A 38 14.14 -11.83 -11.46
C ASP A 38 13.14 -10.85 -12.08
N TYR A 39 12.73 -9.87 -11.30
CA TYR A 39 11.88 -8.80 -11.79
C TYR A 39 12.74 -7.71 -12.44
N THR A 40 12.53 -7.45 -13.73
CA THR A 40 13.30 -6.48 -14.53
C THR A 40 12.53 -5.20 -14.84
N GLY A 41 11.28 -5.10 -14.37
CA GLY A 41 10.47 -3.91 -14.55
C GLY A 41 10.81 -2.80 -13.55
N SER A 42 10.06 -1.71 -13.61
CA SER A 42 10.25 -0.52 -12.78
C SER A 42 9.14 -0.32 -11.75
N ASP A 43 8.21 -1.27 -11.61
CA ASP A 43 7.12 -1.14 -10.66
C ASP A 43 7.62 -1.22 -9.21
N GLN A 44 6.93 -0.51 -8.33
CA GLN A 44 7.23 -0.45 -6.91
C GLN A 44 5.97 -0.71 -6.08
N ILE A 45 6.16 -1.29 -4.90
CA ILE A 45 5.10 -1.47 -3.91
C ILE A 45 4.95 -0.14 -3.17
N HIS A 46 3.79 0.50 -3.29
CA HIS A 46 3.52 1.77 -2.64
C HIS A 46 2.96 1.55 -1.23
N MET A 47 3.68 2.05 -0.23
CA MET A 47 3.20 2.17 1.14
C MET A 47 2.64 3.58 1.35
N GLY A 48 1.56 3.78 2.12
CA GLY A 48 1.05 5.15 2.28
C GLY A 48 1.73 6.01 3.32
N ASN A 49 2.94 5.63 3.75
CA ASN A 49 3.91 6.62 4.21
C ASN A 49 4.62 7.33 3.03
N GLY A 50 4.24 7.02 1.79
CA GLY A 50 4.82 7.59 0.57
C GLY A 50 6.10 6.92 0.09
N ILE A 51 6.54 5.85 0.76
CA ILE A 51 7.75 5.11 0.38
C ILE A 51 7.37 4.00 -0.61
N GLY A 52 8.04 3.98 -1.76
CA GLY A 52 7.99 2.87 -2.71
C GLY A 52 9.07 1.83 -2.39
N LEU A 53 8.70 0.55 -2.36
CA LEU A 53 9.64 -0.56 -2.21
C LEU A 53 9.91 -1.23 -3.56
N ASN A 54 11.17 -1.57 -3.82
CA ASN A 54 11.56 -2.27 -5.04
C ASN A 54 11.10 -3.73 -5.01
N ILE A 55 10.62 -4.20 -6.16
CA ILE A 55 10.33 -5.61 -6.40
C ILE A 55 11.61 -6.27 -6.91
N SER A 56 12.05 -7.34 -6.25
CA SER A 56 13.25 -8.08 -6.66
C SER A 56 12.92 -9.30 -7.51
N HIS A 57 11.85 -10.03 -7.16
CA HIS A 57 11.44 -11.26 -7.83
C HIS A 57 9.92 -11.35 -7.93
N ILE A 58 9.48 -12.08 -8.94
CA ILE A 58 8.09 -12.52 -9.14
C ILE A 58 8.06 -14.05 -9.26
N GLY A 59 6.89 -14.64 -9.05
CA GLY A 59 6.68 -16.08 -9.06
C GLY A 59 5.27 -16.47 -9.43
#